data_AF-A0A0V0UTN7-F1
#
_entry.id   AF-A0A0V0UTN7-F1
#
_cell.length_a   1.000
_cell.length_b   1.000
_cell.length_c   1.000
_cell.angle_alpha   90.00
_cell.angle_beta   90.00
_cell.angle_gamma   90.00
#
_symmetry.space_group_name_H-M   'P 1'
#
loop_
_entity.id
_entity.type
_entity.pdbx_description
1 polymer ?
#
loop_
_entity_poly.entity_id
_entity_poly.type
_entity_poly.pdbx_seq_one_letter_code
_entity_poly.pdbx_strand_id
1 'polypeptide(L)'
;MKRLTREFTNSSHIQYRVVIYKAPARNIGKALIAGVNANGWQNTQDLTGPNNHAVVKSLEHVIMANAANKFIAYNNIPPDVPKVKTKSNSKGVLMINPNDVDEASWIVHTIPGFPKALTGYVFPPAEIQKGHLFICLTIKKSEIDAIAMALRIATPLIYHNDIPEDPARPNLKKLVNGESRLTLPLTVTQHISTAAAQGLKMTIYSKSEKSKYEIYRRVLVKKLKTSIKVWTVRDKIL
;
A
#
# COMPACT_ATOMS: atom_id res chain seq x y z
N MET A 1 22.37 -25.87 8.90
CA MET A 1 21.46 -24.73 8.65
C MET A 1 22.02 -23.89 7.50
N LYS A 2 21.51 -24.06 6.28
CA LYS A 2 21.96 -23.27 5.12
C LYS A 2 21.40 -21.85 5.23
N ARG A 3 22.29 -20.89 5.44
CA ARG A 3 22.03 -19.45 5.45
C ARG A 3 21.60 -19.03 4.04
N LEU A 4 20.33 -18.71 3.83
CA LEU A 4 19.82 -18.11 2.60
C LEU A 4 20.22 -16.63 2.55
N THR A 5 21.52 -16.38 2.35
CA THR A 5 22.12 -15.02 2.26
C THR A 5 22.44 -14.61 0.82
N ARG A 6 21.87 -15.25 -0.21
CA ARG A 6 22.29 -15.04 -1.61
C ARG A 6 21.24 -14.55 -2.63
N GLU A 7 20.02 -14.16 -2.26
CA GLU A 7 19.00 -13.78 -3.27
C GLU A 7 18.37 -12.38 -3.13
N PHE A 8 18.98 -11.44 -2.39
CA PHE A 8 18.43 -10.08 -2.26
C PHE A 8 19.26 -8.99 -2.95
N THR A 9 20.21 -9.34 -3.81
CA THR A 9 21.23 -8.40 -4.28
C THR A 9 21.29 -8.13 -5.78
N ASN A 10 20.57 -8.80 -6.68
CA ASN A 10 20.79 -8.55 -8.12
C ASN A 10 19.67 -9.02 -9.06
N SER A 11 18.49 -8.40 -9.02
CA SER A 11 17.62 -8.47 -10.20
C SER A 11 16.72 -7.24 -10.28
N SER A 12 16.97 -6.45 -11.31
CA SER A 12 16.22 -5.26 -11.74
C SER A 12 14.76 -5.54 -12.15
N HIS A 13 14.30 -6.80 -12.08
CA HIS A 13 12.94 -7.19 -12.50
C HIS A 13 12.28 -8.23 -11.57
N ILE A 14 12.50 -8.16 -10.25
CA ILE A 14 11.69 -8.97 -9.33
C ILE A 14 10.30 -8.32 -9.24
N GLN A 15 9.29 -9.00 -9.80
CA GLN A 15 7.89 -8.63 -9.57
C GLN A 15 7.55 -8.91 -8.09
N TYR A 16 7.63 -7.88 -7.26
CA TYR A 16 7.38 -7.96 -5.82
C TYR A 16 5.89 -8.07 -5.55
N ARG A 17 5.45 -9.29 -5.23
CA ARG A 17 4.18 -9.55 -4.56
C ARG A 17 4.49 -10.08 -3.19
N VAL A 18 4.41 -9.21 -2.19
CA VAL A 18 4.84 -9.52 -0.83
C VAL A 18 3.77 -9.09 0.15
N VAL A 19 3.44 -9.97 1.08
CA VAL A 19 2.64 -9.64 2.28
C VAL A 19 3.52 -9.88 3.50
N ILE A 20 3.61 -8.91 4.39
CA ILE A 20 4.42 -8.98 5.60
C ILE A 20 3.55 -8.66 6.79
N TYR A 21 3.63 -9.50 7.80
CA TYR A 21 3.01 -9.26 9.09
C TYR A 21 4.09 -9.14 10.17
N LYS A 22 4.19 -7.96 10.80
CA LYS A 22 5.00 -7.75 12.00
C LYS A 22 4.13 -7.97 13.22
N ALA A 23 4.53 -8.87 14.12
CA ALA A 23 3.82 -9.06 15.38
C ALA A 23 4.11 -7.92 16.38
N PRO A 24 3.22 -7.67 17.36
CA PRO A 24 3.48 -6.79 18.50
C PRO A 24 4.77 -7.18 19.23
N ALA A 25 5.54 -6.20 19.69
CA ALA A 25 6.79 -6.37 20.45
C ALA A 25 7.86 -7.27 19.77
N ARG A 26 7.76 -7.44 18.44
CA ARG A 26 8.75 -8.14 17.62
C ARG A 26 9.28 -7.22 16.54
N ASN A 27 10.59 -7.22 16.38
CA ASN A 27 11.26 -6.53 15.28
C ASN A 27 11.31 -7.36 14.00
N ILE A 28 11.22 -8.69 14.13
CA ILE A 28 11.10 -9.63 13.02
C ILE A 28 9.62 -9.84 12.68
N GLY A 29 9.31 -9.86 11.39
CA GLY A 29 8.01 -10.22 10.85
C GLY A 29 7.99 -11.60 10.20
N LYS A 30 6.81 -11.94 9.68
CA LYS A 30 6.60 -13.04 8.74
C LYS A 30 6.29 -12.47 7.37
N ALA A 31 6.93 -12.95 6.32
CA ALA A 31 6.67 -12.55 4.94
C ALA A 31 6.18 -13.74 4.10
N LEU A 32 5.18 -13.48 3.26
CA LEU A 32 4.74 -14.33 2.18
C LEU A 32 5.14 -13.64 0.88
N ILE A 33 6.05 -14.24 0.13
CA ILE A 33 6.61 -13.69 -1.12
C ILE A 33 6.16 -14.61 -2.25
N ALA A 34 5.46 -14.07 -3.25
CA ALA A 34 5.06 -14.86 -4.41
C ALA A 34 6.23 -14.97 -5.41
N GLY A 35 6.49 -16.19 -5.88
CA GLY A 35 7.56 -16.51 -6.84
C GLY A 35 7.57 -18.01 -7.16
N VAL A 36 8.54 -18.46 -7.95
CA VAL A 36 8.77 -19.89 -8.20
C VAL A 36 9.30 -20.49 -6.90
N ASN A 37 8.48 -21.25 -6.17
CA ASN A 37 8.69 -21.78 -4.79
C ASN A 37 8.18 -20.91 -3.63
N ALA A 38 6.91 -20.47 -3.67
CA ALA A 38 6.24 -19.86 -2.52
C ALA A 38 6.05 -20.86 -1.35
N ASN A 39 7.10 -21.08 -0.55
CA ASN A 39 7.16 -22.08 0.52
C ASN A 39 6.52 -21.61 1.85
N GLY A 40 5.39 -20.90 1.78
CA GLY A 40 4.68 -20.40 2.95
C GLY A 40 5.33 -19.18 3.62
N TRP A 41 4.90 -18.89 4.85
CA TRP A 41 5.36 -17.71 5.61
C TRP A 41 6.77 -17.90 6.17
N GLN A 42 7.69 -16.99 5.82
CA GLN A 42 9.08 -17.02 6.24
C GLN A 42 9.42 -15.89 7.20
N ASN A 43 10.42 -16.07 8.07
CA ASN A 43 10.89 -14.98 8.92
C ASN A 43 11.58 -13.90 8.07
N THR A 44 11.31 -12.64 8.37
CA THR A 44 12.08 -11.52 7.80
C THR A 44 13.38 -11.31 8.58
N GLN A 45 14.27 -10.48 8.05
CA GLN A 45 15.26 -9.80 8.90
C GLN A 45 14.57 -8.80 9.83
N ASP A 46 15.33 -8.19 10.75
CA ASP A 46 14.82 -7.10 11.60
C ASP A 46 14.30 -5.95 10.72
N LEU A 47 12.99 -5.67 10.85
CA LEU A 47 12.25 -4.67 10.08
C LEU A 47 12.47 -3.22 10.58
N THR A 48 13.15 -3.02 11.70
CA THR A 48 13.36 -1.69 12.29
C THR A 48 14.59 -0.98 11.73
N GLY A 49 15.54 -1.72 11.16
CA GLY A 49 16.73 -1.19 10.49
C GLY A 49 16.73 -1.40 8.98
N PRO A 50 17.67 -0.79 8.23
CA PRO A 50 17.75 -0.88 6.77
C PRO A 50 18.37 -2.20 6.28
N ASN A 51 18.01 -3.34 6.86
CA ASN A 51 18.70 -4.64 6.70
C ASN A 51 18.36 -5.39 5.39
N ASN A 52 18.24 -4.67 4.27
CA ASN A 52 17.97 -5.24 2.95
C ASN A 52 16.77 -6.23 2.88
N HIS A 53 15.78 -6.05 3.76
CA HIS A 53 14.56 -6.86 3.76
C HIS A 53 13.52 -6.29 2.78
N ALA A 54 12.48 -7.08 2.50
CA ALA A 54 11.46 -6.74 1.52
C ALA A 54 10.82 -5.35 1.72
N VAL A 55 10.51 -4.91 2.95
CA VAL A 55 9.96 -3.55 3.19
C VAL A 55 10.92 -2.44 2.72
N VAL A 56 12.20 -2.49 3.10
CA VAL A 56 13.20 -1.48 2.69
C VAL A 56 13.39 -1.52 1.19
N LYS A 57 13.49 -2.71 0.59
CA LYS A 57 13.65 -2.87 -0.85
C LYS A 57 12.48 -2.32 -1.64
N SER A 58 11.24 -2.62 -1.22
CA SER A 58 10.04 -2.07 -1.85
C SER A 58 9.94 -0.55 -1.73
N LEU A 59 10.64 0.08 -0.78
CA LEU A 59 10.60 1.51 -0.55
C LEU A 59 11.89 2.22 -0.95
N GLU A 60 12.86 1.53 -1.56
CA GLU A 60 14.21 2.06 -1.79
C GLU A 60 14.20 3.43 -2.50
N HIS A 61 13.31 3.59 -3.49
CA HIS A 61 13.14 4.83 -4.26
C HIS A 61 12.08 5.80 -3.70
N VAL A 62 11.56 5.50 -2.51
CA VAL A 62 10.66 6.36 -1.71
C VAL A 62 11.44 6.97 -0.55
N ILE A 63 12.34 6.21 0.06
CA ILE A 63 13.20 6.67 1.17
C ILE A 63 14.47 7.36 0.68
N MET A 64 14.87 7.14 -0.58
CA MET A 64 16.00 7.80 -1.23
C MET A 64 15.58 8.28 -2.63
N ALA A 65 16.17 9.39 -3.07
CA ALA A 65 15.86 9.96 -4.38
C ALA A 65 16.33 9.02 -5.51
N ASN A 66 15.47 8.84 -6.51
CA ASN A 66 15.80 8.19 -7.78
C ASN A 66 15.11 8.96 -8.90
N ALA A 67 15.85 9.40 -9.92
CA ALA A 67 15.31 10.18 -11.03
C ALA A 67 14.27 9.43 -11.86
N ALA A 68 14.37 8.09 -11.91
CA ALA A 68 13.46 7.21 -12.65
C ALA A 68 12.24 6.78 -11.82
N ASN A 69 12.09 7.19 -10.56
CA ASN A 69 10.92 6.86 -9.75
C ASN A 69 10.16 8.11 -9.33
N LYS A 70 8.85 8.09 -9.55
CA LYS A 70 7.89 9.10 -9.06
C LYS A 70 6.83 8.43 -8.20
N PHE A 71 6.34 9.09 -7.17
CA PHE A 71 5.42 8.48 -6.25
C PHE A 71 4.46 9.45 -5.55
N ILE A 72 3.35 8.89 -5.10
CA ILE A 72 2.43 9.49 -4.14
C ILE A 72 2.57 8.70 -2.84
N ALA A 73 2.78 9.41 -1.74
CA ALA A 73 2.70 8.83 -0.40
C ALA A 73 1.51 9.41 0.36
N TYR A 74 0.72 8.53 0.97
CA TYR A 74 -0.47 8.90 1.71
C TYR A 74 -0.53 8.18 3.05
N ASN A 75 -0.92 8.89 4.10
CA ASN A 75 -1.01 8.36 5.45
C ASN A 75 -1.88 9.29 6.29
N ASN A 76 -2.78 8.73 7.10
CA ASN A 76 -3.62 9.53 7.99
C ASN A 76 -2.88 10.09 9.22
N ILE A 77 -1.71 9.54 9.53
CA ILE A 77 -0.74 10.06 10.49
C ILE A 77 0.60 10.12 9.75
N PRO A 78 0.82 11.13 8.89
CA PRO A 78 2.04 11.23 8.10
C PRO A 78 3.27 11.47 9.01
N PRO A 79 4.47 11.10 8.55
CA PRO A 79 5.71 11.40 9.28
C PRO A 79 5.90 12.91 9.44
N ASP A 80 6.38 13.33 10.61
CA ASP A 80 6.82 14.70 10.91
C ASP A 80 5.77 15.82 10.72
N VAL A 81 4.49 15.48 10.49
CA VAL A 81 3.39 16.46 10.45
C VAL A 81 2.43 16.20 11.62
N PRO A 82 2.53 17.00 12.70
CA PRO A 82 1.68 16.81 13.87
C PRO A 82 0.25 17.30 13.62
N LYS A 83 -0.71 16.75 14.38
CA LYS A 83 -2.10 17.25 14.52
C LYS A 83 -2.94 17.26 13.24
N VAL A 84 -2.67 16.40 12.25
CA VAL A 84 -3.51 16.30 11.07
C VAL A 84 -4.86 15.64 11.41
N LYS A 85 -5.96 16.27 10.98
CA LYS A 85 -7.30 15.70 11.06
C LYS A 85 -7.70 15.16 9.69
N THR A 86 -8.02 13.89 9.63
CA THR A 86 -8.51 13.21 8.42
C THR A 86 -9.56 12.18 8.82
N LYS A 87 -10.50 11.91 7.91
CA LYS A 87 -11.54 10.89 8.11
C LYS A 87 -11.22 9.57 7.39
N SER A 88 -10.11 9.51 6.68
CA SER A 88 -9.57 8.28 6.10
C SER A 88 -8.53 7.69 7.02
N ASN A 89 -8.48 6.36 7.10
CA ASN A 89 -7.44 5.61 7.81
C ASN A 89 -6.41 4.99 6.87
N SER A 90 -6.54 5.21 5.55
CA SER A 90 -5.71 4.61 4.52
C SER A 90 -4.27 5.10 4.59
N LYS A 91 -3.32 4.19 4.35
CA LYS A 91 -1.89 4.49 4.28
C LYS A 91 -1.22 3.65 3.20
N GLY A 92 -0.25 4.22 2.51
CA GLY A 92 0.46 3.52 1.46
C GLY A 92 1.25 4.44 0.55
N VAL A 93 1.81 3.81 -0.49
CA VAL A 93 2.60 4.48 -1.51
C VAL A 93 2.21 3.93 -2.88
N LEU A 94 2.08 4.81 -3.87
CA LEU A 94 1.89 4.45 -5.26
C LEU A 94 3.07 4.99 -6.05
N MET A 95 3.80 4.11 -6.71
CA MET A 95 5.06 4.41 -7.41
C MET A 95 4.93 4.13 -8.89
N ILE A 96 5.57 4.94 -9.71
CA ILE A 96 5.61 4.84 -11.16
C ILE A 96 7.00 5.24 -11.66
N ASN A 97 7.57 4.46 -12.57
CA ASN A 97 8.67 4.95 -13.38
C ASN A 97 8.09 5.61 -14.63
N PRO A 98 8.13 6.95 -14.81
CA PRO A 98 7.51 7.61 -15.96
C PRO A 98 8.11 7.15 -17.30
N ASN A 99 9.35 6.67 -17.32
CA ASN A 99 10.10 6.34 -18.53
C ASN A 99 9.92 4.90 -19.02
N ASP A 100 9.33 4.00 -18.22
CA ASP A 100 9.13 2.58 -18.60
C ASP A 100 7.64 2.23 -18.66
N VAL A 101 7.16 1.62 -19.75
CA VAL A 101 5.73 1.36 -19.97
C VAL A 101 5.05 0.45 -18.93
N ASP A 102 5.78 -0.43 -18.23
CA ASP A 102 5.19 -1.44 -17.34
C ASP A 102 5.86 -1.53 -15.95
N GLU A 103 6.42 -0.41 -15.48
CA GLU A 103 7.01 -0.32 -14.15
C GLU A 103 6.19 0.59 -13.21
N ALA A 104 5.36 -0.05 -12.40
CA ALA A 104 4.62 0.59 -11.32
C ALA A 104 4.45 -0.37 -10.13
N SER A 105 4.28 0.21 -8.94
CA SER A 105 4.10 -0.55 -7.72
C SER A 105 3.14 0.14 -6.76
N TRP A 106 2.33 -0.65 -6.07
CA TRP A 106 1.41 -0.16 -5.06
C TRP A 106 1.66 -0.85 -3.73
N ILE A 107 1.84 -0.03 -2.71
CA ILE A 107 2.12 -0.42 -1.34
C ILE A 107 0.96 0.02 -0.46
N VAL A 108 0.50 -0.89 0.39
CA VAL A 108 -0.51 -0.62 1.43
C VAL A 108 0.06 -1.08 2.77
N HIS A 109 -0.05 -0.25 3.79
CA HIS A 109 0.43 -0.61 5.13
C HIS A 109 -0.45 -0.05 6.25
N THR A 110 -0.19 -0.49 7.48
CA THR A 110 -0.91 -0.01 8.67
C THR A 110 -0.07 0.89 9.59
N ILE A 111 1.20 1.14 9.25
CA ILE A 111 2.18 1.85 10.09
C ILE A 111 1.96 3.39 10.03
N PRO A 112 1.58 4.06 11.12
CA PRO A 112 1.55 5.53 11.19
C PRO A 112 2.97 6.11 11.27
N GLY A 113 3.18 7.33 10.78
CA GLY A 113 4.47 8.00 10.76
C GLY A 113 5.46 7.41 9.74
N PHE A 114 4.97 6.70 8.73
CA PHE A 114 5.79 5.92 7.79
C PHE A 114 5.18 5.93 6.37
N PRO A 115 6.00 5.76 5.32
CA PRO A 115 7.45 5.96 5.30
C PRO A 115 7.81 7.45 5.31
N LYS A 116 9.02 7.79 5.77
CA LYS A 116 9.54 9.14 5.58
C LYS A 116 10.02 9.31 4.14
N ALA A 117 9.36 10.18 3.38
CA ALA A 117 9.67 10.39 1.98
C ALA A 117 11.03 11.09 1.84
N LEU A 118 11.96 10.47 1.12
CA LEU A 118 13.28 11.01 0.76
C LEU A 118 14.24 11.32 1.92
N THR A 119 14.00 10.79 3.13
CA THR A 119 14.85 11.03 4.31
C THR A 119 15.44 9.76 4.92
N GLY A 120 15.53 8.67 4.15
CA GLY A 120 16.02 7.38 4.62
C GLY A 120 14.99 6.53 5.35
N TYR A 121 15.38 5.29 5.65
CA TYR A 121 14.52 4.32 6.32
C TYR A 121 14.49 4.56 7.83
N VAL A 122 13.31 4.87 8.35
CA VAL A 122 13.08 4.96 9.80
C VAL A 122 11.77 4.25 10.13
N PHE A 123 11.88 3.12 10.83
CA PHE A 123 10.69 2.49 11.40
C PHE A 123 10.28 3.24 12.68
N PRO A 124 9.02 3.70 12.81
CA PRO A 124 8.60 4.50 13.95
C PRO A 124 8.73 3.72 15.28
N PRO A 125 9.49 4.23 16.28
CA PRO A 125 9.71 3.50 17.53
C PRO A 125 8.42 3.16 18.29
N ALA A 126 7.43 4.06 18.26
CA ALA A 126 6.12 3.86 18.87
C ALA A 126 5.32 2.68 18.29
N GLU A 127 5.70 2.22 17.10
CA GLU A 127 5.02 1.16 16.35
C GLU A 127 5.71 -0.21 16.52
N ILE A 128 6.84 -0.28 17.23
CA ILE A 128 7.52 -1.55 17.57
C ILE A 128 6.61 -2.43 18.45
N GLN A 129 5.91 -1.83 19.40
CA GLN A 129 5.02 -2.53 20.32
C GLN A 129 3.70 -2.98 19.68
N LYS A 130 3.44 -2.62 18.42
CA LYS A 130 2.17 -2.89 17.73
C LYS A 130 2.36 -3.85 16.56
N GLY A 131 1.27 -4.48 16.16
CA GLY A 131 1.21 -5.36 15.01
C GLY A 131 0.94 -4.58 13.73
N HIS A 132 1.67 -4.88 12.65
CA HIS A 132 1.52 -4.17 11.38
C HIS A 132 1.48 -5.10 10.18
N LEU A 133 0.68 -4.70 9.19
CA LEU A 133 0.60 -5.36 7.88
C LEU A 133 1.25 -4.45 6.84
N PHE A 134 1.98 -5.05 5.91
CA PHE A 134 2.59 -4.39 4.76
C PHE A 134 2.37 -5.26 3.53
N ILE A 135 1.79 -4.69 2.48
CA ILE A 135 1.53 -5.36 1.21
C ILE A 135 2.24 -4.55 0.13
N CYS A 136 3.07 -5.21 -0.68
CA CYS A 136 3.70 -4.64 -1.87
C CYS A 136 3.29 -5.43 -3.10
N LEU A 137 2.89 -4.72 -4.16
CA LEU A 137 2.41 -5.29 -5.40
C LEU A 137 3.05 -4.57 -6.59
N THR A 138 3.73 -5.31 -7.46
CA THR A 138 4.05 -4.81 -8.80
C THR A 138 2.79 -4.86 -9.67
N ILE A 139 2.41 -3.72 -10.23
CA ILE A 139 1.18 -3.52 -11.01
C ILE A 139 1.53 -2.99 -12.40
N LYS A 140 0.65 -3.20 -13.37
CA LYS A 140 0.80 -2.54 -14.67
C LYS A 140 0.46 -1.06 -14.52
N LYS A 141 1.10 -0.19 -15.31
CA LYS A 141 0.77 1.24 -15.32
C LYS A 141 -0.68 1.52 -15.72
N SER A 142 -1.30 0.63 -16.48
CA SER A 142 -2.72 0.71 -16.87
C SER A 142 -3.66 0.61 -15.67
N GLU A 143 -3.24 -0.02 -14.57
CA GLU A 143 -4.07 -0.21 -13.37
C GLU A 143 -4.07 1.01 -12.44
N ILE A 144 -3.17 1.96 -12.66
CA ILE A 144 -2.97 3.13 -11.79
C ILE A 144 -4.25 3.95 -11.66
N ASP A 145 -4.96 4.21 -12.77
CA ASP A 145 -6.15 5.06 -12.72
C ASP A 145 -7.31 4.40 -11.96
N ALA A 146 -7.43 3.07 -12.04
CA ALA A 146 -8.38 2.30 -11.23
C ALA A 146 -8.05 2.37 -9.73
N ILE A 147 -6.76 2.24 -9.37
CA ILE A 147 -6.31 2.42 -7.98
C ILE A 147 -6.58 3.85 -7.52
N ALA A 148 -6.27 4.84 -8.36
CA ALA A 148 -6.52 6.25 -8.06
C ALA A 148 -8.02 6.51 -7.81
N MET A 149 -8.92 5.93 -8.62
CA MET A 149 -10.36 6.02 -8.38
C MET A 149 -10.75 5.44 -7.00
N ALA A 150 -10.19 4.29 -6.61
CA ALA A 150 -10.43 3.72 -5.29
C ALA A 150 -9.90 4.60 -4.16
N LEU A 151 -8.72 5.19 -4.33
CA LEU A 151 -8.13 6.12 -3.36
C LEU A 151 -8.94 7.43 -3.27
N ARG A 152 -9.44 7.97 -4.38
CA ARG A 152 -10.32 9.16 -4.37
C ARG A 152 -11.55 8.94 -3.49
N ILE A 153 -12.19 7.77 -3.61
CA ILE A 153 -13.32 7.42 -2.74
C ILE A 153 -12.86 7.31 -1.28
N ALA A 154 -11.68 6.74 -1.01
CA ALA A 154 -11.14 6.61 0.34
C ALA A 154 -10.66 7.94 0.96
N THR A 155 -10.52 8.99 0.15
CA THR A 155 -10.07 10.34 0.56
C THR A 155 -8.85 10.35 1.50
N PRO A 156 -7.74 9.66 1.16
CA PRO A 156 -6.57 9.62 2.03
C PRO A 156 -5.88 10.99 2.07
N LEU A 157 -5.12 11.25 3.13
CA LEU A 157 -4.24 12.40 3.20
C LEU A 157 -2.95 12.08 2.42
N ILE A 158 -2.71 12.80 1.34
CA ILE A 158 -1.45 12.75 0.59
C ILE A 158 -0.48 13.75 1.21
N TYR A 159 0.72 13.29 1.56
CA TYR A 159 1.78 14.12 2.15
C TYR A 159 3.02 14.25 1.27
N HIS A 160 3.11 13.48 0.20
CA HIS A 160 4.12 13.63 -0.85
C HIS A 160 3.50 13.26 -2.20
N ASN A 161 3.82 14.03 -3.24
CA ASN A 161 3.50 13.73 -4.63
C ASN A 161 4.54 14.38 -5.54
N ASP A 162 5.16 13.58 -6.40
CA ASP A 162 5.98 14.07 -7.50
C ASP A 162 5.64 13.38 -8.84
N ILE A 163 4.52 12.66 -8.92
CA ILE A 163 4.05 12.04 -10.17
C ILE A 163 3.60 13.16 -11.13
N PRO A 164 4.14 13.23 -12.36
CA PRO A 164 3.72 14.21 -13.35
C PRO A 164 2.27 13.99 -13.78
N GLU A 165 1.62 15.06 -14.24
CA GLU A 165 0.28 14.93 -14.81
C GLU A 165 0.29 14.06 -16.07
N ASP A 166 -0.71 13.19 -16.19
CA ASP A 166 -0.93 12.37 -17.38
C ASP A 166 -2.43 12.43 -17.76
N PRO A 167 -2.78 12.93 -18.95
CA PRO A 167 -4.16 12.93 -19.44
C PRO A 167 -4.82 11.54 -19.48
N ALA A 168 -4.04 10.47 -19.63
CA ALA A 168 -4.53 9.10 -19.59
C ALA A 168 -4.94 8.64 -18.17
N ARG A 169 -4.63 9.41 -17.13
CA ARG A 169 -4.90 9.09 -15.72
C ARG A 169 -5.69 10.20 -15.02
N PRO A 170 -6.93 10.49 -15.45
CA PRO A 170 -7.71 11.60 -14.91
C PRO A 170 -8.08 11.41 -13.43
N ASN A 171 -8.24 10.19 -12.93
CA ASN A 171 -8.49 9.96 -11.50
C ASN A 171 -7.22 10.21 -10.68
N LEU A 172 -6.04 9.92 -11.22
CA LEU A 172 -4.79 10.25 -10.55
C LEU A 172 -4.63 11.77 -10.39
N LYS A 173 -4.88 12.54 -11.46
CA LYS A 173 -4.87 14.00 -11.42
C LYS A 173 -5.83 14.56 -10.36
N LYS A 174 -7.07 14.07 -10.35
CA LYS A 174 -8.08 14.50 -9.37
C LYS A 174 -7.73 14.12 -7.95
N LEU A 175 -7.06 12.97 -7.75
CA LEU A 175 -6.59 12.51 -6.45
C LEU A 175 -5.52 13.46 -5.89
N VAL A 176 -4.48 13.77 -6.68
CA VAL A 176 -3.38 14.64 -6.22
C VAL A 176 -3.83 16.09 -6.00
N ASN A 177 -4.81 16.57 -6.77
CA ASN A 177 -5.41 17.90 -6.60
C ASN A 177 -6.37 17.99 -5.40
N GLY A 178 -6.62 16.89 -4.68
CA GLY A 178 -7.52 16.88 -3.54
C GLY A 178 -8.98 17.13 -3.90
N GLU A 179 -9.39 16.82 -5.14
CA GLU A 179 -10.77 17.03 -5.58
C GLU A 179 -11.74 16.12 -4.81
N SER A 180 -12.39 16.72 -3.81
CA SER A 180 -13.27 16.06 -2.84
C SER A 180 -14.74 15.96 -3.28
N ARG A 181 -15.08 16.53 -4.44
CA ARG A 181 -16.43 16.39 -5.04
C ARG A 181 -16.61 14.96 -5.54
N LEU A 182 -16.92 14.07 -4.60
CA LEU A 182 -17.42 12.73 -4.89
C LEU A 182 -18.90 12.87 -5.25
N THR A 183 -19.21 12.87 -6.54
CA THR A 183 -20.54 12.54 -7.01
C THR A 183 -20.81 11.07 -6.67
N LEU A 184 -22.05 10.74 -6.31
CA LEU A 184 -22.46 9.35 -6.07
C LEU A 184 -21.95 8.44 -7.20
N PRO A 185 -21.49 7.21 -6.90
CA PRO A 185 -21.65 6.46 -5.66
C PRO A 185 -20.57 6.70 -4.57
N LEU A 186 -20.97 6.63 -3.30
CA LEU A 186 -20.07 6.78 -2.12
C LEU A 186 -19.21 5.55 -1.79
N THR A 187 -19.32 4.51 -2.61
CA THR A 187 -18.53 3.26 -2.55
C THR A 187 -18.15 2.85 -3.96
N VAL A 188 -16.96 2.29 -4.15
CA VAL A 188 -16.50 1.77 -5.44
C VAL A 188 -15.90 0.38 -5.28
N THR A 189 -16.01 -0.42 -6.34
CA THR A 189 -15.30 -1.68 -6.50
C THR A 189 -14.44 -1.55 -7.75
N GLN A 190 -13.13 -1.78 -7.59
CA GLN A 190 -12.18 -1.76 -8.70
C GLN A 190 -11.52 -3.12 -8.82
N HIS A 191 -11.21 -3.50 -10.05
CA HIS A 191 -10.52 -4.75 -10.34
C HIS A 191 -9.19 -4.41 -10.99
N ILE A 192 -8.11 -4.96 -10.47
CA ILE A 192 -6.76 -4.76 -10.99
C ILE A 192 -6.04 -6.09 -11.14
N SER A 193 -4.99 -6.11 -11.96
CA SER A 193 -4.09 -7.25 -12.09
C SER A 193 -2.64 -6.86 -11.83
N THR A 194 -1.90 -7.70 -11.11
CA THR A 194 -0.45 -7.52 -10.95
C THR A 194 0.27 -7.76 -12.29
N ALA A 195 1.43 -7.16 -12.53
CA ALA A 195 2.15 -7.20 -13.81
C ALA A 195 2.75 -8.56 -14.25
N ALA A 196 2.58 -9.63 -13.46
CA ALA A 196 3.15 -10.95 -13.76
C ALA A 196 2.48 -11.70 -14.92
N ALA A 197 3.23 -12.63 -15.54
CA ALA A 197 2.74 -13.51 -16.61
C ALA A 197 1.46 -14.28 -16.20
N GLN A 198 1.37 -14.67 -14.93
CA GLN A 198 0.13 -15.09 -14.26
C GLN A 198 -0.22 -14.04 -13.20
N GLY A 199 -0.75 -12.91 -13.65
CA GLY A 199 -1.11 -11.79 -12.78
C GLY A 199 -2.16 -12.21 -11.74
N LEU A 200 -1.93 -11.87 -10.46
CA LEU A 200 -2.96 -12.00 -9.43
C LEU A 200 -4.05 -10.97 -9.70
N LYS A 201 -5.29 -11.44 -9.86
CA LYS A 201 -6.47 -10.59 -9.90
C LYS A 201 -6.81 -10.14 -8.49
N MET A 202 -6.94 -8.83 -8.31
CA MET A 202 -7.28 -8.24 -7.04
C MET A 202 -8.53 -7.39 -7.19
N THR A 203 -9.35 -7.39 -6.13
CA THR A 203 -10.53 -6.53 -6.05
C THR A 203 -10.35 -5.55 -4.91
N ILE A 204 -10.46 -4.26 -5.21
CA ILE A 204 -10.36 -3.17 -4.25
C ILE A 204 -11.77 -2.69 -3.94
N TYR A 205 -12.16 -2.77 -2.67
CA TYR A 205 -13.39 -2.18 -2.18
C TYR A 205 -13.05 -0.91 -1.43
N SER A 206 -13.65 0.20 -1.84
CA SER A 206 -13.42 1.50 -1.20
C SER A 206 -14.74 2.18 -0.85
N LYS A 207 -14.71 2.95 0.24
CA LYS A 207 -15.84 3.63 0.85
C LYS A 207 -15.38 5.02 1.26
N SER A 208 -16.21 6.03 1.00
CA SER A 208 -15.97 7.40 1.45
C SER A 208 -16.40 7.65 2.89
N GLU A 209 -15.81 8.68 3.48
CA GLU A 209 -16.20 9.19 4.81
C GLU A 209 -17.69 9.53 4.93
N LYS A 210 -18.34 9.94 3.83
CA LYS A 210 -19.76 10.30 3.81
C LYS A 210 -20.68 9.08 3.76
N SER A 211 -20.16 7.91 3.42
CA SER A 211 -20.96 6.69 3.38
C SER A 211 -21.29 6.23 4.80
N LYS A 212 -22.58 6.01 5.06
CA LYS A 212 -23.06 5.44 6.33
C LYS A 212 -22.98 3.91 6.37
N TYR A 213 -22.51 3.27 5.31
CA TYR A 213 -22.44 1.80 5.25
C TYR A 213 -21.27 1.24 6.04
N GLU A 214 -21.54 0.35 6.99
CA GLU A 214 -20.51 -0.48 7.60
C GLU A 214 -19.86 -1.37 6.52
N ILE A 215 -18.54 -1.29 6.37
CA ILE A 215 -17.84 -1.83 5.19
C ILE A 215 -17.87 -3.37 5.14
N TYR A 216 -17.82 -4.06 6.27
CA TYR A 216 -17.76 -5.51 6.31
C TYR A 216 -19.12 -6.13 5.94
N ARG A 217 -20.17 -5.81 6.67
CA ARG A 217 -21.50 -6.41 6.51
C ARG A 217 -22.31 -5.79 5.38
N ARG A 218 -22.29 -4.47 5.21
CA ARG A 218 -23.14 -3.79 4.22
C ARG A 218 -22.49 -3.73 2.84
N VAL A 219 -21.16 -3.82 2.74
CA VAL A 219 -20.43 -3.82 1.46
C VAL A 219 -19.83 -5.20 1.16
N LEU A 220 -18.85 -5.67 1.95
CA LEU A 220 -18.06 -6.86 1.63
C LEU A 220 -18.88 -8.14 1.61
N VAL A 221 -19.65 -8.46 2.65
CA VAL A 221 -20.49 -9.68 2.70
C VAL A 221 -21.45 -9.73 1.51
N LYS A 222 -22.07 -8.60 1.15
CA LYS A 222 -22.98 -8.53 -0.01
C LYS A 222 -22.27 -8.75 -1.35
N LYS A 223 -21.06 -8.21 -1.51
CA LYS A 223 -20.27 -8.32 -2.74
C LYS A 223 -19.63 -9.70 -2.89
N LEU A 224 -19.09 -10.25 -1.80
CA LEU A 224 -18.42 -11.55 -1.77
C LEU A 224 -19.41 -12.72 -1.69
N LYS A 225 -20.69 -12.46 -1.35
CA LYS A 225 -21.73 -13.48 -1.15
C LYS A 225 -21.30 -14.59 -0.20
N THR A 226 -20.52 -14.23 0.82
CA THR A 226 -19.97 -15.18 1.80
C THR A 226 -19.85 -14.54 3.17
N SER A 227 -19.84 -15.39 4.20
CA SER A 227 -19.57 -14.98 5.57
C SER A 227 -18.07 -14.71 5.76
N ILE A 228 -17.74 -13.58 6.37
CA ILE A 228 -16.35 -13.19 6.66
C ILE A 228 -16.11 -13.15 8.17
N LYS A 229 -14.93 -13.60 8.60
CA LYS A 229 -14.45 -13.40 9.97
C LYS A 229 -13.63 -12.13 10.04
N VAL A 230 -14.03 -11.20 10.88
CA VAL A 230 -13.40 -9.89 11.03
C VAL A 230 -13.00 -9.68 12.48
N TRP A 231 -11.74 -9.30 12.68
CA TRP A 231 -11.17 -8.95 13.97
C TRP A 231 -11.11 -7.44 14.05
N THR A 232 -12.23 -6.84 14.41
CA THR A 232 -12.38 -5.39 14.57
C THR A 232 -13.17 -5.10 15.84
N VAL A 233 -12.97 -3.90 16.39
CA VAL A 233 -13.91 -3.35 17.38
C VAL A 233 -15.26 -3.22 16.68
N ARG A 234 -16.35 -3.68 17.31
CA ARG A 234 -17.69 -3.50 16.77
C ARG A 234 -18.00 -2.01 16.71
N ASP A 235 -18.42 -1.52 15.54
CA ASP A 235 -19.03 -0.20 15.43
C ASP A 235 -20.26 -0.17 16.35
N LYS A 236 -20.26 0.75 17.33
CA LYS A 236 -21.36 0.90 18.30
C LYS A 236 -22.59 1.60 17.73
N ILE A 237 -22.52 2.04 16.47
CA ILE A 237 -23.60 2.74 15.77
C ILE A 237 -24.18 1.76 14.75
N LEU A 238 -25.31 1.16 15.10
CA LEU A 238 -26.13 0.30 14.23
C LEU A 238 -27.29 1.11 13.63
#